data_AF-A0A519JTU5-F1
#
_entry.id   AF-A0A519JTU5-F1
#
_cell.length_a   1.000
_cell.length_b   1.000
_cell.length_c   1.000
_cell.angle_alpha   90.00
_cell.angle_beta   90.00
_cell.angle_gamma   90.00
#
_symmetry.space_group_name_H-M   'P 1'
#
loop_
_entity.id
_entity.type
_entity.pdbx_description
1 polymer ?
#
loop_
_entity_poly.entity_id
_entity_poly.type
_entity_poly.pdbx_seq_one_letter_code
_entity_poly.pdbx_strand_id
1 'polypeptide(L)'
;EVYKSEGFVLDATLGAHPQMQGAYHSHAKPYRLYESFGTDSHSPIVGFAFDGNPVYGPYGYSDPTNPASAIIRMKSGYSQRNITTRTTLPYGVALTSANYGPAVNATYPIGTYVEDYEWLASNNGDLDKYNGRFCITPEYPQGTYAYFVTIDAAGTPQFPYYIGIEYYGAPQTADLQPNPNITIPTTSDVSCELPLGLNQAVQKSVVAYPNPSNGQFTISLPDLSGTSSVDIFEPGGKLVFSTVSDTNEIPVVISNSSPTLILKVKNGGNEYVTKMVMK
;
A
#
# COMPACT_ATOMS: atom_id res chain seq x y z
N GLU A 1 15.19 20.47 3.85
CA GLU A 1 16.46 21.03 3.36
C GLU A 1 17.04 20.05 2.37
N VAL A 2 16.74 20.16 1.07
CA VAL A 2 17.19 19.13 0.12
C VAL A 2 17.43 19.76 -1.27
N TYR A 3 16.42 20.07 -2.09
CA TYR A 3 16.68 20.58 -3.45
C TYR A 3 17.02 22.08 -3.57
N LYS A 4 16.31 22.97 -2.85
CA LYS A 4 16.47 24.44 -3.04
C LYS A 4 17.72 25.03 -2.38
N SER A 5 18.24 24.37 -1.34
CA SER A 5 19.31 24.88 -0.48
C SER A 5 20.70 24.32 -0.80
N GLU A 6 20.80 23.22 -1.55
CA GLU A 6 22.09 22.54 -1.80
C GLU A 6 22.95 23.12 -2.92
N GLY A 7 22.43 24.00 -3.77
CA GLY A 7 23.25 24.70 -4.78
C GLY A 7 23.97 23.77 -5.77
N PHE A 8 25.11 24.22 -6.29
CA PHE A 8 25.85 23.71 -7.47
C PHE A 8 26.51 22.32 -7.32
N VAL A 9 26.28 21.62 -6.21
CA VAL A 9 26.97 20.33 -5.91
C VAL A 9 26.28 19.14 -6.58
N LEU A 10 25.04 19.33 -7.05
CA LEU A 10 24.33 18.33 -7.85
C LEU A 10 24.91 18.25 -9.26
N ASP A 11 25.13 17.04 -9.74
CA ASP A 11 25.50 16.84 -11.13
C ASP A 11 24.36 17.27 -12.07
N ALA A 12 24.71 17.86 -13.21
CA ALA A 12 23.73 18.36 -14.17
C ALA A 12 22.90 17.25 -14.87
N THR A 13 23.30 15.99 -14.73
CA THR A 13 22.75 14.85 -15.45
C THR A 13 21.69 14.09 -14.64
N LEU A 14 21.90 13.85 -13.34
CA LEU A 14 20.99 13.12 -12.46
C LEU A 14 20.41 13.99 -11.35
N GLY A 15 20.91 15.21 -11.15
CA GLY A 15 20.50 16.05 -10.02
C GLY A 15 20.86 15.40 -8.69
N ALA A 16 22.02 14.76 -8.63
CA ALA A 16 22.45 13.87 -7.57
C ALA A 16 23.95 14.07 -7.28
N HIS A 17 24.43 13.53 -6.17
CA HIS A 17 25.85 13.55 -5.85
C HIS A 17 26.25 12.37 -4.96
N PRO A 18 27.54 12.01 -4.91
CA PRO A 18 28.03 11.05 -3.93
C PRO A 18 28.02 11.69 -2.53
N GLN A 19 27.64 10.93 -1.52
CA GLN A 19 27.97 11.26 -0.13
C GLN A 19 29.46 11.03 0.10
N MET A 20 30.05 11.59 1.17
CA MET A 20 31.46 11.43 1.56
C MET A 20 31.98 9.97 1.60
N GLN A 21 31.08 8.98 1.60
CA GLN A 21 31.36 7.55 1.63
C GLN A 21 31.07 6.83 0.30
N GLY A 22 30.83 7.57 -0.79
CA GLY A 22 30.69 7.04 -2.15
C GLY A 22 29.28 6.64 -2.59
N ALA A 23 28.27 6.71 -1.72
CA ALA A 23 26.88 6.43 -2.08
C ALA A 23 26.27 7.58 -2.89
N TYR A 24 25.85 7.30 -4.12
CA TYR A 24 25.23 8.27 -5.02
C TYR A 24 23.74 8.39 -4.72
N HIS A 25 23.24 9.61 -4.47
CA HIS A 25 21.84 9.83 -4.12
C HIS A 25 21.27 11.08 -4.78
N SER A 26 20.00 11.00 -5.16
CA SER A 26 19.23 12.11 -5.72
C SER A 26 18.36 12.77 -4.65
N HIS A 27 18.23 14.08 -4.76
CA HIS A 27 17.59 14.93 -3.74
C HIS A 27 16.09 15.17 -3.98
N ALA A 28 15.66 15.10 -5.24
CA ALA A 28 14.27 15.39 -5.60
C ALA A 28 13.77 14.74 -6.89
N LYS A 29 14.63 14.48 -7.87
CA LYS A 29 14.27 13.66 -9.03
C LYS A 29 15.47 13.00 -9.70
N PRO A 30 15.40 11.72 -10.07
CA PRO A 30 16.46 11.03 -10.80
C PRO A 30 16.20 11.17 -12.31
N TYR A 31 16.43 12.37 -12.85
CA TYR A 31 16.07 12.78 -14.22
C TYR A 31 16.24 11.68 -15.28
N ARG A 32 17.43 11.09 -15.39
CA ARG A 32 17.73 10.11 -16.45
C ARG A 32 17.03 8.76 -16.31
N LEU A 33 16.50 8.39 -15.14
CA LEU A 33 15.86 7.08 -14.97
C LEU A 33 14.53 6.97 -15.74
N TYR A 34 13.89 8.10 -16.03
CA TYR A 34 12.61 8.12 -16.76
C TYR A 34 12.56 9.10 -17.94
N GLU A 35 13.65 9.83 -18.22
CA GLU A 35 13.75 10.76 -19.37
C GLU A 35 13.46 10.09 -20.73
N SER A 36 13.73 8.79 -20.88
CA SER A 36 13.46 8.04 -22.11
C SER A 36 12.01 7.61 -22.30
N PHE A 37 11.12 7.82 -21.32
CA PHE A 37 9.77 7.23 -21.31
C PHE A 37 8.65 8.18 -21.77
N GLY A 38 8.99 9.39 -22.20
CA GLY A 38 8.03 10.37 -22.71
C GLY A 38 6.95 10.74 -21.68
N THR A 39 5.97 11.55 -22.11
CA THR A 39 4.82 11.96 -21.28
C THR A 39 3.55 11.16 -21.56
N ASP A 40 3.59 10.33 -22.60
CA ASP A 40 2.42 9.67 -23.18
C ASP A 40 2.34 8.18 -22.78
N SER A 41 3.23 7.74 -21.89
CA SER A 41 3.26 6.40 -21.34
C SER A 41 3.32 6.44 -19.82
N HIS A 42 2.85 5.36 -19.18
CA HIS A 42 3.02 5.20 -17.75
C HIS A 42 4.52 5.21 -17.43
N SER A 43 4.90 5.98 -16.40
CA SER A 43 6.31 6.05 -16.01
C SER A 43 6.86 4.68 -15.60
N PRO A 44 8.17 4.44 -15.76
CA PRO A 44 8.81 3.23 -15.27
C PRO A 44 8.96 3.30 -13.74
N ILE A 45 9.23 2.14 -13.13
CA ILE A 45 9.70 2.04 -11.75
C ILE A 45 11.11 2.65 -11.68
N VAL A 46 11.30 3.61 -10.78
CA VAL A 46 12.59 4.26 -10.50
C VAL A 46 13.24 3.77 -9.21
N GLY A 47 12.51 3.00 -8.40
CA GLY A 47 12.99 2.39 -7.17
C GLY A 47 11.87 1.72 -6.37
N PHE A 48 12.22 1.17 -5.23
CA PHE A 48 11.27 0.63 -4.25
C PHE A 48 11.49 1.33 -2.90
N ALA A 49 10.39 1.65 -2.23
CA ALA A 49 10.40 2.19 -0.88
C ALA A 49 10.67 1.07 0.15
N PHE A 50 11.13 1.42 1.35
CA PHE A 50 11.43 0.45 2.42
C PHE A 50 10.21 -0.28 2.97
N ASP A 51 9.00 0.17 2.64
CA ASP A 51 7.75 -0.54 2.92
C ASP A 51 7.33 -1.51 1.79
N GLY A 52 8.19 -1.69 0.79
CA GLY A 52 8.01 -2.66 -0.32
C GLY A 52 7.22 -2.14 -1.52
N ASN A 53 6.69 -0.91 -1.47
CA ASN A 53 5.91 -0.37 -2.59
C ASN A 53 6.81 0.21 -3.69
N PRO A 54 6.45 0.04 -4.98
CA PRO A 54 7.17 0.65 -6.09
C PRO A 54 7.06 2.18 -6.07
N VAL A 55 8.14 2.83 -6.49
CA VAL A 55 8.21 4.27 -6.75
C VAL A 55 8.32 4.46 -8.25
N TYR A 56 7.35 5.13 -8.85
CA TYR A 56 7.30 5.44 -10.27
C TYR A 56 7.78 6.85 -10.57
N GLY A 57 8.16 7.10 -11.82
CA GLY A 57 8.28 8.46 -12.35
C GLY A 57 6.95 9.24 -12.32
N PRO A 58 6.89 10.44 -12.89
CA PRO A 58 5.82 11.41 -12.62
C PRO A 58 4.48 11.18 -13.36
N TYR A 59 4.38 10.18 -14.24
CA TYR A 59 3.22 9.95 -15.08
C TYR A 59 2.54 8.61 -14.78
N GLY A 60 1.21 8.62 -14.74
CA GLY A 60 0.39 7.43 -14.54
C GLY A 60 -0.99 7.56 -15.18
N TYR A 61 -1.81 6.51 -15.07
CA TYR A 61 -3.16 6.50 -15.61
C TYR A 61 -4.07 7.54 -14.93
N SER A 62 -4.91 8.23 -15.70
CA SER A 62 -5.87 9.21 -15.15
C SER A 62 -6.95 8.54 -14.30
N ASP A 63 -7.42 7.37 -14.73
CA ASP A 63 -8.23 6.49 -13.91
C ASP A 63 -7.32 5.41 -13.30
N PRO A 64 -7.20 5.33 -11.96
CA PRO A 64 -6.31 4.39 -11.29
C PRO A 64 -6.69 2.92 -11.51
N THR A 65 -7.86 2.63 -12.09
CA THR A 65 -8.39 1.28 -12.30
C THR A 65 -8.51 0.89 -13.77
N ASN A 66 -8.17 1.80 -14.71
CA ASN A 66 -8.34 1.57 -16.14
C ASN A 66 -7.04 1.86 -16.92
N PRO A 67 -6.40 0.83 -17.51
CA PRO A 67 -5.11 1.00 -18.17
C PRO A 67 -5.24 1.62 -19.57
N ALA A 68 -6.47 1.72 -20.08
CA ALA A 68 -6.79 2.42 -21.31
C ALA A 68 -7.13 3.91 -21.08
N SER A 69 -7.11 4.39 -19.83
CA SER A 69 -7.33 5.80 -19.54
C SER A 69 -6.13 6.66 -19.98
N ALA A 70 -6.35 7.95 -20.14
CA ALA A 70 -5.29 8.87 -20.55
C ALA A 70 -4.14 8.87 -19.55
N ILE A 71 -2.91 9.07 -20.03
CA ILE A 71 -1.75 9.31 -19.16
C ILE A 71 -1.76 10.75 -18.70
N ILE A 72 -1.60 10.96 -17.40
CA ILE A 72 -1.52 12.29 -16.78
C ILE A 72 -0.32 12.36 -15.83
N ARG A 73 0.15 13.58 -15.60
CA ARG A 73 1.12 13.86 -14.54
C ARG A 73 0.44 13.75 -13.18
N MET A 74 0.99 12.93 -12.29
CA MET A 74 0.50 12.80 -10.92
C MET A 74 0.80 14.06 -10.11
N LYS A 75 -0.24 14.66 -9.53
CA LYS A 75 -0.12 15.85 -8.68
C LYS A 75 -0.12 15.46 -7.20
N SER A 76 0.87 15.97 -6.47
CA SER A 76 0.88 15.97 -5.01
C SER A 76 -0.34 16.74 -4.45
N GLY A 77 -0.88 16.26 -3.33
CA GLY A 77 -1.88 17.01 -2.55
C GLY A 77 -1.25 17.99 -1.55
N TYR A 78 0.08 18.15 -1.54
CA TYR A 78 0.77 19.10 -0.66
C TYR A 78 0.78 20.53 -1.21
N SER A 79 0.66 21.51 -0.31
CA SER A 79 0.84 22.93 -0.59
C SER A 79 1.72 23.58 0.48
N GLN A 80 2.27 24.74 0.16
CA GLN A 80 3.00 25.55 1.13
C GLN A 80 2.03 26.18 2.15
N ARG A 81 2.39 26.11 3.43
CA ARG A 81 1.66 26.72 4.55
C ARG A 81 1.95 28.22 4.61
N ASN A 82 1.00 28.96 5.15
CA ASN A 82 1.17 30.36 5.52
C ASN A 82 1.60 30.46 7.00
N ILE A 83 2.89 30.28 7.27
CA ILE A 83 3.47 30.31 8.63
C ILE A 83 4.62 31.30 8.74
N THR A 84 4.90 31.77 9.96
CA THR A 84 6.07 32.61 10.27
C THR A 84 7.10 31.90 11.15
N THR A 85 6.72 30.80 11.79
CA THR A 85 7.59 29.98 12.65
C THR A 85 7.39 28.49 12.35
N ARG A 86 8.46 27.70 12.51
CA ARG A 86 8.50 26.26 12.21
C ARG A 86 8.49 25.45 13.51
N THR A 87 7.38 25.54 14.21
CA THR A 87 7.17 24.95 15.55
C THR A 87 6.19 23.78 15.53
N THR A 88 5.65 23.43 14.36
CA THR A 88 4.68 22.35 14.18
C THR A 88 4.99 21.57 12.90
N LEU A 89 4.90 20.25 12.97
CA LEU A 89 5.04 19.36 11.82
C LEU A 89 3.81 19.43 10.90
N PRO A 90 3.95 19.02 9.62
CA PRO A 90 2.85 19.05 8.64
C PRO A 90 1.56 18.34 9.05
N TYR A 91 1.66 17.34 9.93
CA TYR A 91 0.53 16.58 10.47
C TYR A 91 0.03 17.08 11.82
N GLY A 92 0.37 18.32 12.21
CA GLY A 92 -0.22 19.01 13.36
C GLY A 92 0.44 18.74 14.71
N VAL A 93 1.56 18.02 14.75
CA VAL A 93 2.30 17.77 16.00
C VAL A 93 3.17 18.97 16.36
N ALA A 94 3.01 19.49 17.58
CA ALA A 94 3.85 20.55 18.11
C ALA A 94 5.26 20.03 18.42
N LEU A 95 6.27 20.79 18.00
CA LEU A 95 7.67 20.51 18.26
C LEU A 95 8.07 21.04 19.64
N THR A 96 9.12 20.45 20.21
CA THR A 96 9.84 21.04 21.34
C THR A 96 10.83 22.08 20.83
N SER A 97 11.25 23.01 21.68
CA SER A 97 12.17 24.09 21.29
C SER A 97 13.52 23.60 20.75
N ALA A 98 13.93 22.38 21.11
CA ALA A 98 15.13 21.73 20.59
C ALA A 98 15.02 21.37 19.10
N ASN A 99 13.80 21.23 18.58
CA ASN A 99 13.51 20.76 17.22
C ASN A 99 12.93 21.88 16.33
N TYR A 100 12.88 23.12 16.80
CA TYR A 100 12.35 24.21 15.98
C TYR A 100 13.23 24.46 14.77
N GLY A 101 12.60 24.52 13.60
CA GLY A 101 13.22 25.07 12.41
C GLY A 101 13.45 26.58 12.56
N PRO A 102 14.32 27.18 11.73
CA PRO A 102 14.54 28.62 11.75
C PRO A 102 13.25 29.39 11.45
N ALA A 103 13.12 30.61 11.98
CA ALA A 103 11.99 31.48 11.66
C ALA A 103 11.97 31.83 10.16
N VAL A 104 10.77 32.05 9.62
CA VAL A 104 10.59 32.39 8.20
C VAL A 104 11.08 33.82 7.97
N ASN A 105 12.05 33.97 7.07
CA ASN A 105 12.62 35.26 6.67
C ASN A 105 13.27 35.14 5.28
N ALA A 106 13.93 36.20 4.82
CA ALA A 106 14.60 36.21 3.51
C ALA A 106 15.72 35.16 3.38
N THR A 107 16.37 34.78 4.48
CA THR A 107 17.40 33.73 4.52
C THR A 107 16.78 32.33 4.54
N TYR A 108 15.66 32.13 5.23
CA TYR A 108 14.96 30.85 5.37
C TYR A 108 13.51 30.94 4.86
N PRO A 109 13.30 31.15 3.55
CA PRO A 109 11.98 31.34 2.97
C PRO A 109 11.14 30.06 3.05
N ILE A 110 9.81 30.22 2.93
CA ILE A 110 8.86 29.11 2.82
C ILE A 110 9.21 28.19 1.64
N GLY A 111 9.03 26.89 1.87
CA GLY A 111 9.25 25.83 0.88
C GLY A 111 10.62 25.17 0.96
N THR A 112 11.34 25.38 2.06
CA THR A 112 12.70 24.87 2.28
C THR A 112 12.68 23.68 3.26
N TYR A 113 11.81 23.76 4.26
CA TYR A 113 11.70 22.81 5.35
C TYR A 113 10.43 22.00 5.26
N VAL A 114 10.40 20.84 5.92
CA VAL A 114 9.25 19.94 5.89
C VAL A 114 8.02 20.60 6.51
N GLU A 115 8.23 21.38 7.59
CA GLU A 115 7.24 22.16 8.31
C GLU A 115 6.54 23.21 7.45
N ASP A 116 7.14 23.60 6.31
CA ASP A 116 6.58 24.59 5.39
C ASP A 116 5.42 24.04 4.55
N TYR A 117 5.18 22.72 4.58
CA TYR A 117 4.19 22.07 3.74
C TYR A 117 3.07 21.45 4.57
N GLU A 118 1.89 21.35 3.97
CA GLU A 118 0.75 20.61 4.50
C GLU A 118 0.06 19.86 3.38
N TRP A 119 -0.48 18.68 3.69
CA TRP A 119 -1.35 17.97 2.77
C TRP A 119 -2.81 18.36 3.06
N LEU A 120 -3.54 18.74 2.02
CA LEU A 120 -4.95 19.09 2.13
C LEU A 120 -5.74 18.41 1.00
N ALA A 121 -6.83 17.73 1.34
CA ALA A 121 -7.74 17.16 0.34
C ALA A 121 -8.29 18.23 -0.63
N SER A 122 -8.44 19.48 -0.16
CA SER A 122 -8.89 20.62 -0.97
C SER A 122 -7.91 21.02 -2.08
N ASN A 123 -6.65 20.56 -2.03
CA ASN A 123 -5.67 20.84 -3.08
C ASN A 123 -5.94 20.05 -4.37
N ASN A 124 -6.82 19.05 -4.32
CA ASN A 124 -7.23 18.26 -5.48
C ASN A 124 -6.03 17.63 -6.22
N GLY A 125 -5.08 17.11 -5.43
CA GLY A 125 -3.99 16.26 -5.91
C GLY A 125 -4.51 14.86 -6.25
N ASP A 126 -3.77 14.15 -7.10
CA ASP A 126 -4.07 12.77 -7.48
C ASP A 126 -3.53 11.75 -6.46
N LEU A 127 -2.65 12.22 -5.57
CA LEU A 127 -1.91 11.41 -4.59
C LEU A 127 -2.35 11.76 -3.15
N ASP A 128 -2.32 10.75 -2.30
CA ASP A 128 -2.62 10.87 -0.88
C ASP A 128 -1.50 11.55 -0.07
N LYS A 129 -1.65 11.60 1.26
CA LYS A 129 -0.69 12.22 2.16
C LYS A 129 0.68 11.53 2.18
N TYR A 130 0.78 10.28 1.75
CA TYR A 130 2.04 9.55 1.64
C TYR A 130 2.69 9.74 0.26
N ASN A 131 2.07 10.54 -0.61
CA ASN A 131 2.51 10.78 -1.99
C ASN A 131 2.39 9.54 -2.89
N GLY A 132 1.38 8.72 -2.64
CA GLY A 132 1.04 7.60 -3.49
C GLY A 132 -0.45 7.45 -3.68
N ARG A 133 -0.84 6.35 -4.33
CA ARG A 133 -2.23 5.92 -4.46
C ARG A 133 -2.29 4.42 -4.79
N PHE A 134 -3.43 3.80 -4.56
CA PHE A 134 -3.75 2.52 -5.18
C PHE A 134 -4.06 2.71 -6.66
N CYS A 135 -3.33 2.01 -7.52
CA CYS A 135 -3.62 1.98 -8.95
C CYS A 135 -3.07 0.71 -9.60
N ILE A 136 -3.62 0.38 -10.77
CA ILE A 136 -2.98 -0.56 -11.68
C ILE A 136 -1.81 0.12 -12.38
N THR A 137 -0.80 -0.66 -12.74
CA THR A 137 0.38 -0.22 -13.49
C THR A 137 0.75 -1.30 -14.51
N PRO A 138 1.68 -1.03 -15.46
CA PRO A 138 2.15 -2.07 -16.39
C PRO A 138 2.69 -3.32 -15.69
N GLU A 139 3.42 -3.16 -14.59
CA GLU A 139 4.02 -4.26 -13.82
C GLU A 139 3.02 -4.92 -12.85
N TYR A 140 2.03 -4.15 -12.37
CA TYR A 140 1.01 -4.61 -11.42
C TYR A 140 -0.40 -4.42 -12.00
N PRO A 141 -0.81 -5.23 -13.00
CA PRO A 141 -2.11 -5.09 -13.67
C PRO A 141 -3.30 -5.43 -12.77
N GLN A 142 -3.06 -6.12 -11.64
CA GLN A 142 -4.07 -6.40 -10.61
C GLN A 142 -4.17 -5.29 -9.54
N GLY A 143 -3.35 -4.25 -9.65
CA GLY A 143 -3.31 -3.14 -8.70
C GLY A 143 -2.23 -3.31 -7.63
N THR A 144 -1.64 -2.18 -7.24
CA THR A 144 -0.73 -2.06 -6.10
C THR A 144 -0.85 -0.66 -5.50
N TYR A 145 -0.34 -0.46 -4.29
CA TYR A 145 -0.06 0.89 -3.82
C TYR A 145 1.28 1.35 -4.43
N ALA A 146 1.30 2.55 -5.01
CA ALA A 146 2.46 3.08 -5.71
C ALA A 146 2.74 4.52 -5.30
N TYR A 147 4.01 4.83 -5.04
CA TYR A 147 4.49 6.19 -4.90
C TYR A 147 4.87 6.78 -6.25
N PHE A 148 4.82 8.10 -6.37
CA PHE A 148 5.14 8.79 -7.62
C PHE A 148 6.10 9.95 -7.40
N VAL A 149 7.08 10.08 -8.29
CA VAL A 149 7.91 11.29 -8.38
C VAL A 149 7.00 12.47 -8.70
N THR A 150 7.02 13.54 -7.90
CA THR A 150 6.15 14.69 -8.14
C THR A 150 6.92 15.88 -8.71
N ILE A 151 6.42 16.38 -9.85
CA ILE A 151 6.95 17.55 -10.55
C ILE A 151 5.79 18.48 -10.91
N ASP A 152 6.06 19.77 -11.19
CA ASP A 152 5.09 20.70 -11.74
C ASP A 152 4.99 20.59 -13.27
N ALA A 153 4.20 21.46 -13.90
CA ALA A 153 4.03 21.47 -15.36
C ALA A 153 5.30 21.85 -16.14
N ALA A 154 6.25 22.54 -15.50
CA ALA A 154 7.57 22.86 -16.06
C ALA A 154 8.60 21.75 -15.76
N GLY A 155 8.16 20.68 -15.09
CA GLY A 155 9.01 19.58 -14.66
C GLY A 155 9.80 19.86 -13.40
N THR A 156 9.61 20.98 -12.71
CA THR A 156 10.30 21.31 -11.46
C THR A 156 9.82 20.39 -10.34
N PRO A 157 10.69 19.80 -9.50
CA PRO A 157 10.26 18.95 -8.39
C PRO A 157 9.28 19.66 -7.46
N GLN A 158 8.26 18.94 -7.03
CA GLN A 158 7.26 19.40 -6.07
C GLN A 158 7.36 18.56 -4.81
N PHE A 159 7.14 19.18 -3.65
CA PHE A 159 7.11 18.45 -2.40
C PHE A 159 5.96 17.41 -2.41
N PRO A 160 6.19 16.18 -1.93
CA PRO A 160 7.34 15.70 -1.17
C PRO A 160 8.37 14.93 -2.02
N TYR A 161 8.37 15.16 -3.33
CA TYR A 161 9.30 14.61 -4.32
C TYR A 161 9.08 13.13 -4.61
N TYR A 162 9.12 12.25 -3.61
CA TYR A 162 8.96 10.79 -3.78
C TYR A 162 7.95 10.19 -2.81
N ILE A 163 8.18 10.38 -1.51
CA ILE A 163 7.42 9.79 -0.40
C ILE A 163 7.04 10.96 0.51
N GLY A 164 5.83 10.91 1.06
CA GLY A 164 5.37 11.88 2.06
C GLY A 164 6.19 11.87 3.35
N ILE A 165 5.65 12.49 4.39
CA ILE A 165 6.35 12.54 5.69
C ILE A 165 6.54 11.14 6.29
N GLU A 166 5.68 10.21 5.91
CA GLU A 166 5.65 8.83 6.39
C GLU A 166 5.50 7.89 5.18
N TYR A 167 5.86 6.62 5.38
CA TYR A 167 5.49 5.55 4.47
C TYR A 167 4.01 5.19 4.66
N TYR A 168 3.36 4.77 3.58
CA TYR A 168 2.05 4.13 3.59
C TYR A 168 2.07 2.81 4.37
N GLY A 169 3.02 1.93 4.04
CA GLY A 169 3.20 0.64 4.69
C GLY A 169 4.19 0.68 5.87
N ALA A 170 4.34 -0.46 6.53
CA ALA A 170 5.34 -0.65 7.58
C ALA A 170 6.71 -0.97 6.94
N PRO A 171 7.75 -0.15 7.16
CA PRO A 171 9.07 -0.44 6.63
C PRO A 171 9.67 -1.71 7.25
N GLN A 172 10.46 -2.44 6.46
CA GLN A 172 11.34 -3.50 6.97
C GLN A 172 12.42 -2.86 7.84
N THR A 173 12.37 -3.08 9.16
CA THR A 173 13.30 -2.45 10.11
C THR A 173 14.77 -2.82 9.89
N ALA A 174 15.03 -3.97 9.24
CA ALA A 174 16.37 -4.39 8.84
C ALA A 174 16.97 -3.48 7.75
N ASP A 175 16.13 -2.89 6.90
CA ASP A 175 16.55 -2.02 5.80
C ASP A 175 16.81 -0.57 6.25
N LEU A 176 16.42 -0.22 7.48
CA LEU A 176 16.63 1.11 8.07
C LEU A 176 18.00 1.26 8.77
N GLN A 177 18.87 0.26 8.67
CA GLN A 177 20.21 0.32 9.26
C GLN A 177 21.17 1.16 8.39
N PRO A 178 22.17 1.84 8.98
CA PRO A 178 23.23 2.48 8.19
C PRO A 178 23.96 1.46 7.31
N ASN A 179 23.98 1.70 5.99
CA ASN A 179 24.50 0.76 4.96
C ASN A 179 23.72 -0.57 4.89
N PRO A 180 22.41 -0.55 4.56
CA PRO A 180 21.67 -1.78 4.41
C PRO A 180 22.22 -2.56 3.20
N ASN A 181 22.56 -3.83 3.39
CA ASN A 181 22.83 -4.73 2.27
C ASN A 181 21.50 -5.12 1.65
N ILE A 182 21.00 -4.27 0.73
CA ILE A 182 19.83 -4.60 -0.08
C ILE A 182 20.24 -5.72 -1.03
N THR A 183 19.90 -6.96 -0.68
CA THR A 183 20.12 -8.10 -1.55
C THR A 183 18.99 -8.13 -2.57
N ILE A 184 19.25 -7.60 -3.77
CA ILE A 184 18.35 -7.77 -4.91
C ILE A 184 18.49 -9.24 -5.35
N PRO A 185 17.44 -10.09 -5.26
CA PRO A 185 17.54 -11.48 -5.69
C PRO A 185 17.89 -11.54 -7.18
N THR A 186 18.94 -12.28 -7.52
CA THR A 186 19.35 -12.46 -8.92
C THR A 186 18.33 -13.35 -9.64
N THR A 187 17.46 -12.71 -10.42
CA THR A 187 16.72 -13.24 -11.58
C THR A 187 16.43 -14.75 -11.54
N SER A 188 15.44 -15.15 -10.74
CA SER A 188 14.60 -16.37 -10.86
C SER A 188 13.47 -16.32 -9.81
N ASP A 189 13.75 -15.69 -8.66
CA ASP A 189 12.83 -15.62 -7.51
C ASP A 189 12.48 -14.18 -7.16
N VAL A 190 12.08 -13.37 -8.15
CA VAL A 190 11.29 -12.16 -7.85
C VAL A 190 9.85 -12.62 -7.66
N SER A 191 9.58 -13.32 -6.56
CA SER A 191 8.23 -13.30 -6.00
C SER A 191 8.08 -11.92 -5.38
N CYS A 192 7.33 -11.04 -6.04
CA CYS A 192 6.69 -9.93 -5.34
C CYS A 192 5.79 -10.55 -4.25
N GLU A 193 6.35 -10.77 -3.06
CA GLU A 193 5.54 -10.86 -1.85
C GLU A 193 5.02 -9.43 -1.66
N LEU A 194 3.79 -9.21 -2.13
CA LEU A 194 3.05 -7.95 -1.99
C LEU A 194 3.20 -7.43 -0.55
N PRO A 195 3.32 -6.10 -0.33
CA PRO A 195 3.53 -5.55 0.99
C PRO A 195 2.31 -5.84 1.86
N LEU A 196 2.46 -6.73 2.85
CA LEU A 196 1.54 -7.02 3.96
C LEU A 196 0.04 -6.89 3.62
N GLY A 197 -0.36 -7.30 2.42
CA GLY A 197 -1.71 -7.76 2.24
C GLY A 197 -1.81 -8.93 3.20
N LEU A 198 -2.78 -8.91 4.11
CA LEU A 198 -3.43 -10.18 4.34
C LEU A 198 -3.72 -10.70 2.94
N ASN A 199 -3.01 -11.74 2.49
CA ASN A 199 -3.60 -12.65 1.54
C ASN A 199 -4.99 -12.83 2.11
N GLN A 200 -6.01 -12.34 1.40
CA GLN A 200 -7.36 -12.79 1.71
C GLN A 200 -7.21 -14.27 1.40
N ALA A 201 -6.91 -15.06 2.44
CA ALA A 201 -6.67 -16.48 2.34
C ALA A 201 -7.89 -16.94 1.59
N VAL A 202 -7.70 -17.34 0.30
CA VAL A 202 -8.75 -17.51 -0.72
C VAL A 202 -10.02 -17.72 0.05
N GLN A 203 -10.90 -16.69 0.18
CA GLN A 203 -11.94 -16.77 1.20
C GLN A 203 -12.72 -18.02 0.86
N LYS A 204 -12.42 -19.07 1.63
CA LYS A 204 -12.77 -20.45 1.34
C LYS A 204 -14.19 -20.49 1.86
N SER A 205 -15.05 -19.88 1.07
CA SER A 205 -16.34 -19.38 1.50
C SER A 205 -17.22 -20.59 1.59
N VAL A 206 -17.49 -20.99 2.82
CA VAL A 206 -18.48 -22.02 3.05
C VAL A 206 -19.85 -21.40 2.82
N VAL A 207 -20.59 -21.93 1.86
CA VAL A 207 -21.95 -21.49 1.53
C VAL A 207 -22.93 -22.52 2.05
N ALA A 208 -23.98 -22.07 2.72
CA ALA A 208 -25.10 -22.91 3.12
C ALA A 208 -26.34 -22.54 2.31
N TYR A 209 -26.93 -23.50 1.59
CA TYR A 209 -28.12 -23.25 0.76
C TYR A 209 -29.10 -24.44 0.77
N PRO A 210 -30.41 -24.19 0.61
CA PRO A 210 -31.04 -22.88 0.58
C PRO A 210 -30.99 -22.21 1.96
N ASN A 211 -31.05 -20.87 1.97
CA ASN A 211 -31.21 -20.06 3.17
C ASN A 211 -32.26 -18.97 2.83
N PRO A 212 -33.49 -19.02 3.36
CA PRO A 212 -33.94 -19.81 4.50
C PRO A 212 -33.96 -21.33 4.32
N SER A 213 -33.73 -22.08 5.40
CA SER A 213 -33.92 -23.53 5.44
C SER A 213 -34.71 -23.95 6.67
N ASN A 214 -35.66 -24.87 6.48
CA ASN A 214 -36.40 -25.47 7.59
C ASN A 214 -35.58 -26.59 8.27
N GLY A 215 -34.31 -26.31 8.56
CA GLY A 215 -33.35 -27.28 9.09
C GLY A 215 -32.76 -28.26 8.07
N GLN A 216 -33.07 -28.10 6.78
CA GLN A 216 -32.50 -28.91 5.69
C GLN A 216 -31.76 -28.02 4.70
N PHE A 217 -30.44 -28.17 4.62
CA PHE A 217 -29.59 -27.37 3.73
C PHE A 217 -28.33 -28.15 3.35
N THR A 218 -27.64 -27.68 2.34
CA THR A 218 -26.35 -28.20 1.91
C THR A 218 -25.27 -27.21 2.29
N ILE A 219 -24.17 -27.72 2.83
CA ILE A 219 -22.93 -26.99 3.03
C ILE A 219 -22.04 -27.25 1.83
N SER A 220 -21.71 -26.21 1.07
CA SER A 220 -20.67 -26.22 0.05
C SER A 220 -19.36 -25.77 0.68
N LEU A 221 -18.47 -26.72 0.87
CA LEU A 221 -17.10 -26.49 1.28
C LEU A 221 -16.30 -25.93 0.09
N PRO A 222 -15.27 -25.10 0.34
CA PRO A 222 -14.26 -24.78 -0.67
C PRO A 222 -13.68 -26.06 -1.28
N ASP A 223 -13.07 -26.00 -2.48
CA ASP A 223 -12.45 -27.17 -3.13
C ASP A 223 -11.35 -27.81 -2.27
N LEU A 224 -11.74 -28.70 -1.35
CA LEU A 224 -10.88 -29.47 -0.48
C LEU A 224 -10.64 -30.83 -1.13
N SER A 225 -9.40 -31.29 -1.08
CA SER A 225 -9.01 -32.63 -1.48
C SER A 225 -9.07 -33.59 -0.29
N GLY A 226 -9.48 -34.83 -0.53
CA GLY A 226 -9.51 -35.87 0.51
C GLY A 226 -10.70 -35.70 1.46
N THR A 227 -10.57 -36.26 2.67
CA THR A 227 -11.68 -36.37 3.61
C THR A 227 -11.72 -35.21 4.60
N SER A 228 -12.92 -34.65 4.80
CA SER A 228 -13.22 -33.58 5.75
C SER A 228 -14.15 -34.08 6.85
N SER A 229 -13.80 -33.81 8.11
CA SER A 229 -14.71 -33.94 9.25
C SER A 229 -15.43 -32.60 9.44
N VAL A 230 -16.76 -32.64 9.55
CA VAL A 230 -17.62 -31.47 9.63
C VAL A 230 -18.52 -31.57 10.85
N ASP A 231 -18.37 -30.62 11.76
CA ASP A 231 -19.14 -30.48 12.98
C ASP A 231 -19.91 -29.14 12.96
N ILE A 232 -21.16 -29.15 13.39
CA ILE A 232 -21.98 -27.94 13.54
C ILE A 232 -22.42 -27.82 15.00
N PHE A 233 -22.21 -26.65 15.57
CA PHE A 233 -22.57 -26.31 16.94
C PHE A 233 -23.58 -25.16 16.99
N GLU A 234 -24.39 -25.12 18.04
CA GLU A 234 -25.10 -23.91 18.43
C GLU A 234 -24.17 -22.94 19.18
N PRO A 235 -24.53 -21.66 19.35
CA PRO A 235 -23.66 -20.67 20.01
C PRO A 235 -23.32 -21.02 21.47
N GLY A 236 -24.14 -21.84 22.13
CA GLY A 236 -23.88 -22.38 23.45
C GLY A 236 -22.91 -23.57 23.48
N GLY A 237 -22.30 -23.95 22.35
CA GLY A 237 -21.33 -25.05 22.23
C GLY A 237 -21.95 -26.44 22.10
N LYS A 238 -23.28 -26.56 21.99
CA LYS A 238 -23.96 -27.84 21.77
C LYS A 238 -23.74 -28.32 20.33
N LEU A 239 -23.15 -29.51 20.16
CA LEU A 239 -23.03 -30.18 18.86
C LEU A 239 -24.41 -30.61 18.35
N VAL A 240 -24.77 -30.23 17.12
CA VAL A 240 -26.07 -30.53 16.48
C VAL A 240 -25.94 -31.36 15.20
N PHE A 241 -24.76 -31.41 14.60
CA PHE A 241 -24.47 -32.24 13.43
C PHE A 241 -22.98 -32.60 13.42
N SER A 242 -22.66 -33.83 13.01
CA SER A 242 -21.28 -34.27 12.80
C SER A 242 -21.25 -35.30 11.67
N THR A 243 -20.33 -35.15 10.73
CA THR A 243 -20.12 -36.11 9.64
C THR A 243 -18.67 -36.10 9.17
N VAL A 244 -18.33 -37.10 8.36
CA VAL A 244 -17.08 -37.19 7.63
C VAL A 244 -17.43 -37.38 6.16
N SER A 245 -16.94 -36.51 5.28
CA SER A 245 -17.23 -36.55 3.84
C SER A 245 -15.97 -36.40 3.01
N ASP A 246 -15.91 -37.12 1.90
CA ASP A 246 -14.91 -37.01 0.83
C ASP A 246 -15.39 -36.09 -0.31
N THR A 247 -16.56 -35.47 -0.15
CA THR A 247 -17.14 -34.50 -1.09
C THR A 247 -17.22 -33.12 -0.46
N ASN A 248 -17.29 -32.09 -1.30
CA ASN A 248 -17.43 -30.70 -0.84
C ASN A 248 -18.89 -30.27 -0.66
N GLU A 249 -19.86 -31.05 -1.13
CA GLU A 249 -21.30 -30.75 -0.96
C GLU A 249 -21.90 -31.68 0.10
N ILE A 250 -22.18 -31.15 1.28
CA ILE A 250 -22.58 -31.94 2.43
C ILE A 250 -24.03 -31.64 2.79
N PRO A 251 -24.97 -32.58 2.56
CA PRO A 251 -26.35 -32.41 3.00
C PRO A 251 -26.43 -32.47 4.52
N VAL A 252 -27.15 -31.51 5.10
CA VAL A 252 -27.33 -31.33 6.54
C VAL A 252 -28.82 -31.35 6.85
N VAL A 253 -29.19 -32.15 7.84
CA VAL A 253 -30.53 -32.19 8.41
C VAL A 253 -30.41 -32.00 9.93
N ILE A 254 -30.87 -30.85 10.41
CA ILE A 254 -30.93 -30.51 11.84
C ILE A 254 -32.36 -30.10 12.20
N SER A 255 -32.77 -30.37 13.44
CA SER A 255 -34.11 -30.01 13.93
C SER A 255 -33.99 -29.01 15.08
N ASN A 256 -34.88 -28.02 15.11
CA ASN A 256 -35.00 -27.03 16.19
C ASN A 256 -33.68 -26.32 16.56
N SER A 257 -32.92 -25.87 15.57
CA SER A 257 -31.63 -25.21 15.80
C SER A 257 -31.76 -23.70 15.94
N SER A 258 -30.85 -23.09 16.70
CA SER A 258 -30.62 -21.64 16.71
C SER A 258 -30.43 -21.07 15.30
N PRO A 259 -30.89 -19.84 14.99
CA PRO A 259 -30.64 -19.17 13.71
C PRO A 259 -29.16 -18.87 13.47
N THR A 260 -28.32 -18.94 14.52
CA THR A 260 -26.87 -18.86 14.41
C THR A 260 -26.26 -20.22 14.69
N LEU A 261 -25.40 -20.68 13.78
CA LEU A 261 -24.64 -21.91 13.90
C LEU A 261 -23.15 -21.62 13.81
N ILE A 262 -22.33 -22.46 14.43
CA ILE A 262 -20.87 -22.46 14.31
C ILE A 262 -20.48 -23.73 13.58
N LEU A 263 -19.89 -23.58 12.40
CA LEU A 263 -19.36 -24.68 11.61
C LEU A 263 -17.88 -24.86 11.92
N LYS A 264 -17.45 -26.10 12.12
CA LYS A 264 -16.07 -26.51 12.28
C LYS A 264 -15.74 -27.61 11.27
N VAL A 265 -14.68 -27.40 10.48
CA VAL A 265 -14.24 -28.33 9.45
C VAL A 265 -12.78 -28.71 9.71
N LYS A 266 -12.47 -30.01 9.73
CA LYS A 266 -11.10 -30.52 9.80
C LYS A 266 -10.75 -31.27 8.52
N ASN A 267 -9.67 -30.88 7.85
CA ASN A 267 -9.20 -31.53 6.61
C ASN A 267 -7.67 -31.46 6.55
N GLY A 268 -7.01 -32.60 6.30
CA GLY A 268 -5.55 -32.64 6.09
C GLY A 268 -4.69 -32.09 7.24
N GLY A 269 -5.17 -32.15 8.48
CA GLY A 269 -4.50 -31.59 9.67
C GLY A 269 -4.82 -30.11 9.95
N ASN A 270 -5.54 -29.43 9.06
CA ASN A 270 -6.02 -28.07 9.25
C ASN A 270 -7.42 -28.07 9.87
N GLU A 271 -7.73 -27.03 10.66
CA GLU A 271 -9.04 -26.78 11.27
C GLU A 271 -9.55 -25.40 10.87
N TYR A 272 -10.80 -25.34 10.40
CA TYR A 272 -11.49 -24.12 9.99
C TYR A 272 -12.76 -23.95 10.82
N VAL A 273 -13.01 -22.74 11.32
CA VAL A 273 -14.21 -22.42 12.09
C VAL A 273 -14.87 -21.18 11.51
N THR A 274 -16.17 -21.24 11.26
CA THR A 274 -16.94 -20.10 10.75
C THR A 274 -18.34 -20.03 11.38
N LYS A 275 -18.89 -18.82 11.44
CA LYS A 275 -20.26 -18.58 11.89
C LYS A 275 -21.18 -18.56 10.67
N MET A 276 -22.27 -19.31 10.73
CA MET A 276 -23.34 -19.31 9.74
C MET A 276 -24.62 -18.74 10.36
N VAL A 277 -25.38 -17.97 9.58
CA VAL A 277 -26.70 -17.49 9.98
C VAL A 277 -27.72 -18.11 9.04
N MET A 278 -28.53 -19.02 9.57
CA MET A 278 -29.60 -19.70 8.85
C MET A 278 -30.93 -19.07 9.25
N LYS A 279 -31.72 -18.68 8.25
CA LYS A 279 -33.07 -18.14 8.42
C LYS A 279 -34.13 -19.20 8.16
#